data_AF-A0A2V7S745-F1
#
_entry.id   AF-A0A2V7S745-F1
#
_cell.length_a   1.000
_cell.length_b   1.000
_cell.length_c   1.000
_cell.angle_alpha   90.00
_cell.angle_beta   90.00
_cell.angle_gamma   90.00
#
_symmetry.space_group_name_H-M   'P 1'
#
loop_
_entity.id
_entity.type
_entity.pdbx_description
1 polymer ?
#
loop_
_entity_poly.entity_id
_entity_poly.type
_entity_poly.pdbx_seq_one_letter_code
_entity_poly.pdbx_strand_id
1 'polypeptide(L)'
;MARLFWLTVMAAFAAALLAGASWAGAFLAVGTLLGSPPPEMGTQSTSFLWGGMPRLPDHPRVWRFTFTPTVIPGAPTVRIYVTPLGRVVETEPADLEARVKALHPY
;
A
#
# COMPACT_ATOMS: atom_id res chain seq x y z
N MET A 1 8.11 28.48 27.74
CA MET A 1 7.18 27.33 27.71
C MET A 1 6.33 27.30 26.43
N ALA A 2 5.53 28.33 26.13
CA ALA A 2 4.61 28.32 24.97
C ALA A 2 5.28 28.11 23.60
N ARG A 3 6.49 28.64 23.38
CA ARG A 3 7.21 28.49 22.11
C ARG A 3 7.64 27.05 21.82
N LEU A 4 8.07 26.31 22.85
CA LEU A 4 8.47 24.90 22.70
C LEU A 4 7.25 24.02 22.41
N PHE A 5 6.13 24.30 23.09
CA PHE A 5 4.83 23.65 22.84
C PHE A 5 4.35 23.84 21.40
N TRP A 6 4.40 25.06 20.87
CA TRP A 6 4.01 25.30 19.48
C TRP A 6 4.93 24.60 18.48
N LEU A 7 6.24 24.54 18.75
CA LEU A 7 7.18 23.81 17.91
C LEU A 7 6.89 22.30 17.90
N THR A 8 6.57 21.69 19.04
CA THR A 8 6.18 20.27 19.08
C THR A 8 4.85 20.02 18.37
N VAL A 9 3.87 20.91 18.52
CA VAL A 9 2.59 20.81 17.78
C VAL A 9 2.83 20.88 16.26
N MET A 10 3.63 21.84 15.81
CA MET A 10 3.96 21.96 14.38
C MET A 10 4.75 20.75 13.86
N ALA A 11 5.70 20.24 14.64
CA ALA A 11 6.45 19.03 14.28
C ALA A 11 5.52 17.80 14.18
N ALA A 12 4.59 17.63 15.13
CA ALA A 12 3.61 16.56 15.09
C ALA A 12 2.68 16.68 13.88
N PHE A 13 2.23 17.89 13.55
CA PHE A 13 1.40 18.15 12.37
C PHE A 13 2.13 17.85 11.06
N ALA A 14 3.40 18.28 10.94
CA ALA A 14 4.23 17.96 9.79
C ALA A 14 4.47 16.46 9.65
N ALA A 15 4.72 15.75 10.75
CA ALA A 15 4.85 14.29 10.75
C ALA A 15 3.57 13.58 10.30
N ALA A 16 2.41 14.05 10.76
CA ALA A 16 1.10 13.53 10.34
C ALA A 16 0.85 13.74 8.84
N LEU A 17 1.19 14.92 8.30
CA LEU A 17 1.09 15.21 6.88
C LEU A 17 1.99 14.30 6.04
N LEU A 18 3.24 14.08 6.46
CA LEU A 18 4.17 13.19 5.77
C LEU A 18 3.68 11.74 5.78
N ALA A 19 3.15 11.26 6.91
CA ALA A 19 2.56 9.94 7.00
C ALA A 19 1.34 9.78 6.09
N GLY A 20 0.46 10.79 6.07
CA GLY A 20 -0.70 10.84 5.19
C GLY A 20 -0.32 10.84 3.71
N ALA A 21 0.64 11.67 3.32
CA ALA A 21 1.15 11.73 1.95
C ALA A 21 1.79 10.39 1.53
N SER A 22 2.53 9.75 2.43
CA SER A 22 3.12 8.43 2.19
C SER A 22 2.05 7.35 1.96
N TRP A 23 1.01 7.34 2.79
CA TRP A 23 -0.10 6.41 2.63
C TRP A 23 -0.87 6.67 1.32
N ALA A 24 -1.15 7.94 1.00
CA ALA A 24 -1.85 8.33 -0.21
C ALA A 24 -1.09 7.91 -1.48
N GLY A 25 0.23 8.13 -1.52
CA GLY A 25 1.07 7.67 -2.63
C GLY A 25 1.05 6.15 -2.79
N ALA A 26 1.08 5.42 -1.68
CA ALA A 26 1.00 3.97 -1.68
C ALA A 26 -0.39 3.47 -2.16
N PHE A 27 -1.47 4.11 -1.72
CA PHE A 27 -2.84 3.80 -2.13
C PHE A 27 -3.07 4.07 -3.62
N LEU A 28 -2.56 5.17 -4.16
CA LEU A 28 -2.65 5.48 -5.59
C LEU A 28 -1.94 4.42 -6.44
N ALA A 29 -0.75 3.97 -6.02
CA ALA A 29 0.00 2.93 -6.73
C ALA A 29 -0.75 1.59 -6.76
N VAL A 30 -1.43 1.24 -5.66
CA VAL A 30 -2.35 0.10 -5.62
C VAL A 30 -3.49 0.29 -6.61
N GLY A 31 -4.12 1.46 -6.63
CA GLY A 31 -5.19 1.78 -7.58
C GLY A 31 -4.74 1.66 -9.04
N THR A 32 -3.56 2.18 -9.39
CA THR A 32 -2.99 2.06 -10.74
C THR A 32 -2.69 0.62 -11.13
N LEU A 33 -2.27 -0.22 -10.17
CA LEU A 33 -1.98 -1.63 -10.41
C LEU A 33 -3.27 -2.46 -10.61
N LEU A 34 -4.32 -2.11 -9.89
CA LEU A 34 -5.61 -2.78 -9.97
C LEU A 34 -6.46 -2.33 -11.17
N GLY A 35 -6.17 -1.15 -11.73
CA GLY A 35 -6.88 -0.61 -12.89
C GLY A 35 -8.25 -0.01 -12.55
N SER A 36 -8.94 0.48 -13.58
CA SER A 36 -10.30 1.02 -13.48
C SER A 36 -11.20 0.34 -14.52
N PRO A 37 -12.31 -0.31 -14.10
CA PRO A 37 -12.79 -0.45 -12.73
C PRO A 37 -11.92 -1.44 -11.91
N PRO A 38 -11.75 -1.22 -10.60
CA PRO A 38 -11.01 -2.15 -9.76
C PRO A 38 -11.75 -3.50 -9.70
N PRO A 39 -11.03 -4.63 -9.75
CA PRO A 39 -11.64 -5.96 -9.63
C PRO A 39 -12.45 -6.04 -8.34
N GLU A 40 -13.52 -6.84 -8.34
CA GLU A 40 -14.29 -7.09 -7.12
C GLU A 40 -13.39 -7.73 -6.06
N MET A 41 -13.04 -6.91 -5.08
CA MET A 41 -12.22 -7.27 -3.94
C MET A 41 -12.99 -6.90 -2.70
N GLY A 42 -13.06 -7.83 -1.75
CA GLY A 42 -13.73 -7.64 -0.48
C GLY A 42 -12.98 -6.65 0.43
N THR A 43 -12.93 -6.95 1.72
CA THR A 43 -12.38 -6.01 2.70
C THR A 43 -10.91 -5.71 2.45
N GLN A 44 -10.58 -4.42 2.33
CA GLN A 44 -9.22 -3.91 2.30
C GLN A 44 -8.72 -3.69 3.74
N SER A 45 -7.59 -4.30 4.09
CA SER A 45 -6.84 -4.01 5.31
C SER A 45 -5.49 -3.41 4.96
N THR A 46 -5.12 -2.30 5.62
CA THR A 46 -3.83 -1.63 5.38
C THR A 46 -2.98 -1.67 6.64
N SER A 47 -1.70 -2.01 6.50
CA SER A 47 -0.74 -2.06 7.62
C SER A 47 0.62 -1.56 7.19
N PHE A 48 1.30 -0.77 8.03
CA PHE A 48 2.66 -0.33 7.76
C PHE A 48 3.67 -1.24 8.44
N LEU A 49 4.58 -1.82 7.67
CA LEU A 49 5.65 -2.67 8.17
C LEU A 49 6.85 -1.80 8.60
N TRP A 50 6.78 -1.27 9.82
CA TRP A 50 7.86 -0.46 10.42
C TRP A 50 9.19 -1.21 10.51
N GLY A 51 9.14 -2.52 10.81
CA GLY A 51 10.30 -3.40 10.87
C GLY A 51 10.87 -3.80 9.50
N GLY A 52 10.28 -3.32 8.41
CA GLY A 52 10.69 -3.68 7.06
C GLY A 52 10.14 -5.02 6.59
N MET A 53 10.20 -5.26 5.29
CA MET A 53 9.78 -6.53 4.70
C MET A 53 10.90 -7.57 4.83
N PRO A 54 10.71 -8.67 5.58
CA PRO A 54 11.79 -9.61 5.90
C PRO A 54 12.30 -10.44 4.73
N ARG A 55 11.57 -10.45 3.60
CA ARG A 55 11.91 -11.26 2.42
C ARG A 55 12.83 -10.56 1.43
N LEU A 56 13.11 -9.28 1.63
CA LEU A 56 13.94 -8.47 0.74
C LEU A 56 15.25 -8.09 1.43
N PRO A 57 16.39 -8.10 0.70
CA PRO A 57 17.72 -7.92 1.28
C PRO A 57 17.91 -6.60 2.04
N ASP A 58 17.19 -5.54 1.62
CA ASP A 58 17.27 -4.21 2.23
C ASP A 58 16.20 -3.97 3.31
N HIS A 59 15.36 -4.96 3.61
CA HIS A 59 14.24 -4.85 4.55
C HIS A 59 13.46 -3.53 4.42
N PRO A 60 13.00 -3.17 3.20
CA PRO A 60 12.38 -1.87 2.98
C PRO A 60 11.12 -1.74 3.84
N ARG A 61 10.95 -0.58 4.46
CA ARG A 61 9.68 -0.21 5.10
C ARG A 61 8.62 -0.11 4.01
N VAL A 62 7.50 -0.78 4.18
CA VAL A 62 6.44 -0.85 3.16
C VAL A 62 5.06 -0.78 3.80
N TRP A 63 4.12 -0.20 3.06
CA TRP A 63 2.70 -0.39 3.24
C TRP A 63 2.28 -1.74 2.66
N ARG A 64 1.58 -2.55 3.45
CA ARG A 64 0.94 -3.78 3.02
C ARG A 64 -0.56 -3.55 2.93
N PHE A 65 -1.11 -3.73 1.74
CA PHE A 65 -2.54 -3.74 1.46
C PHE A 65 -2.97 -5.18 1.25
N THR A 66 -3.90 -5.66 2.07
CA THR A 66 -4.46 -7.01 1.96
C THR A 66 -5.92 -6.91 1.57
N PHE A 67 -6.32 -7.64 0.54
CA PHE A 67 -7.69 -7.75 0.08
C PHE A 67 -8.15 -9.19 0.28
N THR A 68 -9.27 -9.39 0.97
CA THR A 68 -9.89 -10.72 1.17
C THR A 68 -11.37 -10.55 1.52
N PRO A 69 -12.28 -11.40 1.01
CA PRO A 69 -12.07 -12.34 -0.10
C PRO A 69 -12.00 -11.62 -1.45
N THR A 70 -11.27 -12.15 -2.42
CA THR A 70 -11.17 -11.60 -3.79
C THR A 70 -11.72 -12.59 -4.81
N VAL A 71 -12.38 -12.12 -5.87
CA VAL A 71 -12.87 -12.99 -6.98
C VAL A 71 -11.84 -13.23 -8.08
N ILE A 72 -10.59 -12.84 -7.85
CA ILE A 72 -9.50 -13.10 -8.79
C ILE A 72 -9.26 -14.62 -8.86
N PRO A 73 -9.35 -15.26 -10.05
CA PRO A 73 -9.17 -16.69 -10.20
C PRO A 73 -7.82 -17.15 -9.63
N GLY A 74 -7.84 -18.13 -8.73
CA GLY A 74 -6.62 -18.67 -8.09
C GLY A 74 -5.96 -17.77 -7.04
N ALA A 75 -6.53 -16.61 -6.72
CA ALA A 75 -6.03 -15.70 -5.71
C ALA A 75 -7.18 -15.23 -4.80
N PRO A 76 -7.53 -16.00 -3.76
CA PRO A 76 -8.59 -15.63 -2.80
C PRO A 76 -8.17 -14.53 -1.82
N THR A 77 -6.85 -14.31 -1.72
CA THR A 77 -6.23 -13.23 -0.96
C THR A 77 -5.19 -12.56 -1.83
N VAL A 78 -5.29 -11.24 -1.93
CA VAL A 78 -4.29 -10.42 -2.61
C VAL A 78 -3.57 -9.56 -1.60
N ARG A 79 -2.23 -9.54 -1.65
CA ARG A 79 -1.40 -8.64 -0.85
C ARG A 79 -0.52 -7.82 -1.77
N ILE A 80 -0.49 -6.51 -1.57
CA ILE A 80 0.33 -5.59 -2.34
C ILE A 80 1.23 -4.85 -1.36
N TYR A 81 2.53 -4.90 -1.62
CA TYR A 81 3.55 -4.26 -0.80
C TYR A 81 4.09 -3.05 -1.56
N VAL A 82 3.95 -1.87 -0.97
CA VAL A 82 4.31 -0.60 -1.61
C VAL A 82 5.21 0.20 -0.68
N THR A 83 6.30 0.74 -1.22
CA THR A 83 7.15 1.67 -0.47
C THR A 83 6.38 2.93 -0.03
N PRO A 84 6.84 3.63 1.01
CA PRO A 84 6.33 4.94 1.41
C PRO A 84 6.29 5.99 0.30
N LEU A 85 7.08 5.77 -0.76
CA LEU A 85 7.21 6.63 -1.93
C LEU A 85 6.27 6.22 -3.08
N GLY A 86 5.39 5.24 -2.88
CA GLY A 86 4.42 4.81 -3.89
C GLY A 86 4.98 3.84 -4.94
N ARG A 87 6.14 3.22 -4.72
CA ARG A 87 6.63 2.15 -5.61
C ARG A 87 6.18 0.78 -5.12
N VAL A 88 5.49 0.02 -5.97
CA VAL A 88 5.16 -1.38 -5.71
C VAL A 88 6.45 -2.19 -5.67
N VAL A 89 6.64 -2.95 -4.60
CA VAL A 89 7.83 -3.76 -4.36
C VAL A 89 7.55 -5.22 -4.68
N GLU A 90 6.41 -5.71 -4.22
CA GLU A 90 6.02 -7.11 -4.38
C GLU A 90 4.49 -7.22 -4.32
N THR A 91 3.96 -8.23 -5.01
CA THR A 91 2.55 -8.61 -4.94
C THR A 91 2.46 -10.09 -4.62
N GLU A 92 1.50 -10.47 -3.79
CA GLU A 92 1.05 -11.84 -3.63
C GLU A 92 -0.39 -11.91 -4.17
N PRO A 93 -0.67 -12.69 -5.21
CA PRO A 93 0.27 -13.51 -5.97
C PRO A 93 1.24 -12.66 -6.84
N ALA A 94 2.40 -13.23 -7.20
CA ALA A 94 3.44 -12.50 -7.97
C ALA A 94 2.98 -12.14 -9.40
N ASP A 95 2.04 -12.91 -9.95
CA ASP A 95 1.41 -12.69 -11.25
C ASP A 95 0.12 -11.86 -11.16
N LEU A 96 -0.09 -11.12 -10.06
CA LEU A 96 -1.28 -10.31 -9.85
C LEU A 96 -1.54 -9.35 -11.01
N GLU A 97 -0.51 -8.67 -11.52
CA GLU A 97 -0.67 -7.75 -12.66
C GLU A 97 -1.18 -8.47 -13.91
N ALA A 98 -0.66 -9.67 -14.20
CA ALA A 98 -1.10 -10.49 -15.33
C ALA A 98 -2.54 -10.99 -15.14
N ARG A 99 -2.90 -11.37 -13.91
CA ARG A 99 -4.27 -11.80 -13.56
C ARG A 99 -5.27 -10.66 -13.68
N VAL A 100 -4.89 -9.45 -13.24
CA VAL A 100 -5.73 -8.24 -13.38
C VAL A 100 -5.91 -7.89 -14.86
N LYS A 101 -4.85 -7.93 -15.68
CA LYS A 101 -4.96 -7.75 -17.14
C LYS A 101 -5.81 -8.82 -17.81
N ALA A 102 -5.77 -10.07 -17.35
CA ALA A 102 -6.62 -11.14 -17.87
C ALA A 102 -8.11 -10.92 -17.54
N LEU A 103 -8.41 -10.29 -16.40
CA LEU A 103 -9.75 -9.88 -16.02
C LEU A 103 -10.22 -8.62 -16.76
N HIS A 104 -9.31 -7.70 -17.06
CA HIS A 104 -9.58 -6.44 -17.78
C HIS A 104 -8.66 -6.28 -19.00
N PRO A 105 -9.04 -6.84 -20.17
CA PRO A 105 -8.21 -6.78 -21.39
C PRO A 105 -8.23 -5.44 -22.14
N TYR A 106 -8.69 -4.34 -21.51
CA TYR A 106 -8.88 -3.03 -22.17
C TYR A 106 -8.21 -1.90 -21.40
#